data_AF-A0A6J2PRI8-F1
#
_entry.id   AF-A0A6J2PRI8-F1
#
_cell.length_a   1.000
_cell.length_b   1.000
_cell.length_c   1.000
_cell.angle_alpha   90.00
_cell.angle_beta   90.00
_cell.angle_gamma   90.00
#
_symmetry.space_group_name_H-M   'P 1'
#
loop_
_entity.id
_entity.type
_entity.pdbx_description
1 polymer ?
#
loop_
_entity_poly.entity_id
_entity_poly.type
_entity_poly.pdbx_seq_one_letter_code
_entity_poly.pdbx_strand_id
1 'polypeptide(L)'
;MSASVSDETELIEKHEEIIGRRAELLEQMESRREQLKIQRRQQAKESEAARHRNSTLLQDLQKIEDRLRGRPLPRPALLAMETQYWASVEESIPAWEHFLLGKGPHPTHGLGHLPRRGQQKAGTAKHQGLPPRPKPRTAR
;
A
#
# COMPACT_ATOMS: atom_id res chain seq x y z
N MET A 1 69.86 14.67 -35.37
CA MET A 1 69.10 15.93 -35.22
C MET A 1 68.77 16.06 -33.74
N SER A 2 69.31 17.06 -33.06
CA SER A 2 69.00 17.33 -31.64
C SER A 2 67.67 18.06 -31.58
N ALA A 3 66.76 17.62 -30.70
CA ALA A 3 65.56 18.39 -30.40
C ALA A 3 65.97 19.78 -29.89
N SER A 4 65.21 20.82 -30.25
CA SER A 4 65.44 22.14 -29.70
C SER A 4 64.88 22.21 -28.29
N VAL A 5 65.48 23.03 -27.42
CA VAL A 5 65.02 23.21 -26.02
C VAL A 5 63.54 23.63 -25.96
N SER A 6 63.05 24.33 -27.00
CA SER A 6 61.64 24.73 -27.14
C SER A 6 60.70 23.52 -27.30
N ASP A 7 61.12 22.52 -28.08
CA ASP A 7 60.30 21.31 -28.31
C ASP A 7 60.20 20.47 -27.02
N GLU A 8 61.26 20.45 -26.22
CA GLU A 8 61.27 19.76 -24.92
C GLU A 8 60.35 20.44 -23.90
N THR A 9 60.33 21.78 -23.86
CA THR A 9 59.42 22.51 -22.98
C THR A 9 57.95 22.28 -23.33
N GLU A 10 57.60 22.32 -24.63
CA GLU A 10 56.23 22.05 -25.07
C GLU A 10 55.80 20.60 -24.76
N LEU A 11 56.72 19.65 -24.85
CA LEU A 11 56.44 18.25 -24.55
C LEU A 11 56.15 18.06 -23.05
N ILE A 12 56.91 18.74 -22.18
CA ILE A 12 56.69 18.72 -20.73
C ILE A 12 55.33 19.33 -20.40
N GLU A 13 54.97 20.47 -20.99
CA GLU A 13 53.65 21.09 -20.76
C GLU A 13 52.49 20.17 -21.16
N LYS A 14 52.57 19.54 -22.33
CA LYS A 14 51.57 18.54 -22.77
C LYS A 14 51.51 17.33 -21.84
N HIS A 15 52.66 16.90 -21.31
CA HIS A 15 52.72 15.79 -20.38
C HIS A 15 52.00 16.11 -19.06
N GLU A 16 52.27 17.28 -18.49
CA GLU A 16 51.60 17.76 -17.28
C GLU A 16 50.09 17.88 -17.50
N GLU A 17 49.66 18.39 -18.65
CA GLU A 17 48.24 18.45 -19.00
C GLU A 17 47.59 17.06 -19.07
N ILE A 18 48.27 16.07 -19.68
CA ILE A 18 47.78 14.69 -19.75
C ILE A 18 47.68 14.09 -18.34
N ILE A 19 48.66 14.34 -17.47
CA ILE A 19 48.64 13.88 -16.08
C ILE A 19 47.46 14.50 -15.33
N GLY A 20 47.27 15.83 -15.46
CA GLY A 20 46.16 16.54 -14.83
C GLY A 20 44.80 15.97 -15.23
N ARG A 21 44.55 15.84 -16.54
CA ARG A 21 43.30 15.25 -17.07
C ARG A 21 43.08 13.81 -16.58
N ARG A 22 44.15 13.01 -16.49
CA ARG A 22 44.06 11.64 -15.98
C ARG A 22 43.72 11.60 -14.49
N ALA A 23 44.30 12.50 -13.69
CA ALA A 23 44.01 12.60 -12.27
C ALA A 23 42.53 12.95 -12.03
N GLU A 24 42.02 13.96 -12.74
CA GLU A 24 40.61 14.37 -12.67
C GLU A 24 39.66 13.21 -13.04
N LEU A 25 39.96 12.48 -14.12
CA LEU A 25 39.13 11.34 -14.54
C LEU A 25 39.12 10.24 -13.48
N LEU A 26 40.27 9.93 -12.86
CA LEU A 26 40.37 8.93 -11.81
C LEU A 26 39.55 9.33 -10.58
N GLU A 27 39.61 10.59 -10.18
CA GLU A 27 38.81 11.12 -9.07
C GLU A 27 37.30 11.00 -9.35
N GLN A 28 36.86 11.35 -10.56
CA GLN A 28 35.47 11.20 -10.97
C GLN A 28 35.01 9.74 -10.95
N MET A 29 35.85 8.83 -11.45
CA MET A 29 35.56 7.39 -11.44
C MET A 29 35.45 6.85 -10.01
N GLU A 30 36.33 7.28 -9.10
CA GLU A 30 36.30 6.87 -7.71
C GLU A 30 35.06 7.38 -6.97
N SER A 31 34.70 8.65 -7.18
CA SER A 31 33.47 9.25 -6.65
C SER A 31 32.22 8.48 -7.11
N ARG A 32 32.12 8.20 -8.41
CA ARG A 32 31.01 7.42 -8.98
C ARG A 32 30.95 6.00 -8.40
N ARG A 33 32.11 5.37 -8.21
CA ARG A 33 32.20 4.02 -7.62
C ARG A 33 31.67 4.01 -6.20
N GLU A 34 32.05 4.98 -5.37
CA GLU A 34 31.57 5.05 -3.98
C GLU A 34 30.07 5.36 -3.91
N GLN A 35 29.56 6.24 -4.78
CA GLN A 35 28.12 6.51 -4.88
C GLN A 35 27.32 5.24 -5.21
N LEU A 36 27.76 4.46 -6.22
CA LEU A 36 27.10 3.21 -6.59
C LEU A 36 27.14 2.19 -5.44
N LYS A 37 28.23 2.14 -4.70
CA LYS A 37 28.37 1.24 -3.54
C LYS A 37 27.42 1.62 -2.41
N ILE A 38 27.24 2.92 -2.14
CA ILE A 38 26.25 3.40 -1.18
C ILE A 38 24.83 3.03 -1.63
N GLN A 39 24.48 3.28 -2.89
CA GLN A 39 23.17 2.93 -3.45
C GLN A 39 22.88 1.43 -3.35
N ARG A 40 23.84 0.57 -3.72
CA ARG A 40 23.68 -0.90 -3.60
C ARG A 40 23.48 -1.34 -2.16
N ARG A 41 24.22 -0.76 -1.20
CA ARG A 41 24.03 -1.05 0.23
C ARG A 41 22.64 -0.64 0.71
N GLN A 42 22.16 0.52 0.28
CA GLN A 42 20.82 0.99 0.63
C GLN A 42 19.74 0.08 0.03
N GLN A 43 19.84 -0.24 -1.25
CA GLN A 43 18.93 -1.15 -1.93
C GLN A 43 18.91 -2.54 -1.28
N ALA A 44 20.07 -3.07 -0.88
CA ALA A 44 20.16 -4.36 -0.19
C ALA A 44 19.38 -4.33 1.14
N LYS A 45 19.56 -3.27 1.95
CA LYS A 45 18.81 -3.09 3.21
C LYS A 45 17.31 -3.01 2.98
N GLU A 46 16.87 -2.24 1.99
CA GLU A 46 15.44 -2.11 1.65
C GLU A 46 14.86 -3.44 1.18
N SER A 47 15.60 -4.17 0.33
CA SER A 47 15.18 -5.48 -0.16
C SER A 47 15.09 -6.51 0.97
N GLU A 48 16.00 -6.48 1.93
CA GLU A 48 15.99 -7.37 3.08
C GLU A 48 14.82 -7.06 4.02
N ALA A 49 14.58 -5.77 4.30
CA ALA A 49 13.43 -5.33 5.09
C ALA A 49 12.11 -5.73 4.42
N ALA A 50 11.99 -5.56 3.10
CA ALA A 50 10.82 -5.99 2.34
C ALA A 50 10.66 -7.52 2.39
N ARG A 51 11.76 -8.28 2.23
CA ARG A 51 11.74 -9.74 2.33
C ARG A 51 11.27 -10.20 3.70
N HIS A 52 11.72 -9.58 4.78
CA HIS A 52 11.30 -9.92 6.13
C HIS A 52 9.80 -9.65 6.33
N ARG A 53 9.31 -8.46 5.94
CA ARG A 53 7.88 -8.12 5.99
C ARG A 53 7.02 -9.10 5.19
N ASN A 54 7.42 -9.40 3.96
CA ASN A 54 6.71 -10.33 3.10
C ASN A 54 6.68 -11.74 3.69
N SER A 55 7.79 -12.20 4.27
CA SER A 55 7.85 -13.50 4.95
C SER A 55 6.86 -13.57 6.11
N THR A 56 6.76 -12.52 6.93
CA THR A 56 5.80 -12.46 8.03
C THR A 56 4.36 -12.47 7.52
N LEU A 57 4.05 -11.66 6.50
CA LEU A 57 2.73 -11.63 5.89
C LEU A 57 2.32 -12.99 5.31
N LEU A 58 3.24 -13.67 4.62
CA LEU A 58 2.99 -15.02 4.08
C LEU A 58 2.73 -16.04 5.18
N GLN A 59 3.46 -15.99 6.29
CA GLN A 59 3.19 -16.86 7.44
C GLN A 59 1.82 -16.61 8.05
N ASP A 60 1.41 -15.35 8.17
CA ASP A 60 0.10 -15.02 8.72
C ASP A 60 -1.04 -15.42 7.77
N LEU A 61 -0.86 -15.23 6.46
CA LEU A 61 -1.78 -15.73 5.44
C LEU A 61 -1.90 -17.25 5.50
N GLN A 62 -0.79 -17.98 5.64
CA GLN A 62 -0.80 -19.44 5.79
C GLN A 62 -1.61 -19.86 7.02
N LYS A 63 -1.38 -19.21 8.18
CA LYS A 63 -2.16 -19.51 9.41
C LYS A 63 -3.65 -19.27 9.21
N ILE A 64 -4.03 -18.22 8.47
CA ILE A 64 -5.43 -17.93 8.16
C ILE A 64 -5.98 -18.99 7.23
N GLU A 65 -5.26 -19.36 6.17
CA GLU A 65 -5.66 -20.42 5.25
C GLU A 65 -5.87 -21.74 5.98
N ASP A 66 -4.92 -22.17 6.83
CA ASP A 66 -5.01 -23.43 7.57
C ASP A 66 -6.24 -23.45 8.49
N ARG A 67 -6.56 -22.33 9.13
CA ARG A 67 -7.77 -22.17 9.95
C ARG A 67 -9.06 -22.24 9.14
N LEU A 68 -9.03 -21.78 7.87
CA LEU A 68 -10.18 -21.82 6.98
C LEU A 68 -10.35 -23.20 6.34
N ARG A 69 -9.25 -23.86 5.95
CA ARG A 69 -9.25 -25.18 5.31
C ARG A 69 -9.85 -26.27 6.23
N GLY A 70 -9.64 -26.14 7.54
CA GLY A 70 -10.23 -27.05 8.53
C GLY A 70 -11.69 -26.75 8.90
N ARG A 71 -12.30 -25.66 8.41
CA ARG A 71 -13.70 -25.34 8.71
C ARG A 71 -14.64 -26.08 7.77
N PRO A 72 -15.69 -26.73 8.29
CA PRO A 72 -16.72 -27.30 7.43
C PRO A 72 -17.39 -26.19 6.62
N LEU A 73 -17.50 -26.39 5.31
CA LEU A 73 -18.15 -25.44 4.43
C LEU A 73 -19.61 -25.24 4.89
N PRO A 74 -20.14 -24.01 4.81
CA PRO A 74 -21.56 -23.79 5.06
C PRO A 74 -22.41 -24.62 4.10
N ARG A 75 -23.63 -24.97 4.52
CA ARG A 75 -24.56 -25.73 3.66
C ARG A 75 -24.73 -24.99 2.33
N PRO A 76 -24.83 -25.69 1.18
CA PRO A 76 -24.91 -25.06 -0.14
C PRO A 76 -25.99 -23.98 -0.27
N ALA A 77 -27.14 -24.15 0.39
CA ALA A 77 -28.21 -23.15 0.41
C ALA A 77 -27.80 -21.83 1.09
N LEU A 78 -26.99 -21.89 2.16
CA LEU A 78 -26.48 -20.69 2.83
C LEU A 78 -25.47 -19.96 1.93
N LEU A 79 -24.60 -20.71 1.25
CA LEU A 79 -23.63 -20.16 0.29
C LEU A 79 -24.33 -19.46 -0.89
N ALA A 80 -25.39 -20.07 -1.43
CA ALA A 80 -26.18 -19.46 -2.50
C ALA A 80 -26.83 -18.15 -2.03
N MET A 81 -27.40 -18.14 -0.82
CA MET A 81 -27.99 -16.93 -0.23
C MET A 81 -26.94 -15.84 0.01
N GLU A 82 -25.78 -16.20 0.55
CA GLU A 82 -24.67 -15.26 0.78
C GLU A 82 -24.16 -14.66 -0.53
N THR A 83 -24.01 -15.49 -1.57
CA THR A 83 -23.58 -15.04 -2.91
C THR A 83 -24.60 -14.05 -3.49
N GLN A 84 -25.89 -14.38 -3.42
CA GLN A 84 -26.94 -13.49 -3.90
C GLN A 84 -27.04 -12.20 -3.07
N TYR A 85 -26.78 -12.28 -1.76
CA TYR A 85 -26.71 -11.11 -0.89
C TYR A 85 -25.58 -10.17 -1.30
N TRP A 86 -24.35 -10.68 -1.47
CA TRP A 86 -23.21 -9.85 -1.88
C TRP A 86 -23.42 -9.25 -3.28
N ALA A 87 -24.00 -9.99 -4.22
CA ALA A 87 -24.38 -9.45 -5.53
C ALA A 87 -25.40 -8.30 -5.41
N SER A 88 -26.42 -8.45 -4.55
CA SER A 88 -27.39 -7.39 -4.28
C SER A 88 -26.78 -6.18 -3.59
N VAL A 89 -25.80 -6.39 -2.69
CA VAL A 89 -25.03 -5.30 -2.08
C VAL A 89 -24.25 -4.54 -3.14
N GLU A 90 -23.52 -5.24 -4.02
CA GLU A 90 -22.76 -4.61 -5.12
C GLU A 90 -23.66 -3.78 -6.04
N GLU A 91 -24.84 -4.30 -6.40
CA GLU A 91 -25.85 -3.58 -7.18
C GLU A 91 -26.36 -2.33 -6.46
N SER A 92 -26.43 -2.37 -5.12
CA SER A 92 -26.93 -1.26 -4.30
C SER A 92 -25.87 -0.20 -3.95
N ILE A 93 -24.57 -0.52 -4.07
CA ILE A 93 -23.47 0.42 -3.72
C ILE A 93 -23.63 1.79 -4.40
N PRO A 94 -23.93 1.90 -5.71
CA PRO A 94 -24.08 3.20 -6.36
C PRO A 94 -25.20 4.06 -5.76
N ALA A 95 -26.33 3.45 -5.41
CA ALA A 95 -27.45 4.15 -4.76
C ALA A 95 -27.08 4.63 -3.35
N TRP A 96 -26.15 3.96 -2.69
CA TRP A 96 -25.68 4.28 -1.34
C TRP A 96 -24.45 5.18 -1.32
N GLU A 97 -23.74 5.34 -2.43
CA GLU A 97 -22.45 6.03 -2.52
C GLU A 97 -22.50 7.44 -1.92
N HIS A 98 -23.49 8.25 -2.29
CA HIS A 98 -23.64 9.62 -1.79
C HIS A 98 -23.86 9.67 -0.28
N PHE A 99 -24.60 8.72 0.27
CA PHE A 99 -24.84 8.60 1.71
C PHE A 99 -23.59 8.10 2.45
N LEU A 100 -22.92 7.07 1.93
CA LEU A 100 -21.70 6.50 2.50
C LEU A 100 -20.55 7.50 2.52
N LEU A 101 -20.51 8.41 1.54
CA LEU A 101 -19.58 9.53 1.50
C LEU A 101 -19.99 10.73 2.39
N GLY A 102 -21.13 10.65 3.09
CA GLY A 102 -21.65 11.69 3.98
C GLY A 102 -22.22 12.92 3.24
N LYS A 103 -22.51 12.79 1.95
CA LYS A 103 -22.91 13.88 1.04
C LYS A 103 -24.40 13.90 0.71
N GLY A 104 -25.18 12.95 1.22
CA GLY A 104 -26.60 12.83 0.90
C GLY A 104 -27.42 12.14 2.00
N PRO A 105 -28.75 12.25 1.93
CA PRO A 105 -29.65 11.56 2.83
C PRO A 105 -29.60 10.04 2.61
N HIS A 106 -30.04 9.27 3.61
CA HIS A 106 -30.09 7.80 3.52
C HIS A 106 -30.99 7.34 2.34
N PRO A 107 -30.56 6.38 1.50
CA PRO A 107 -31.28 5.99 0.28
C PRO A 107 -32.71 5.45 0.48
N THR A 108 -33.09 5.09 1.70
CA THR A 108 -34.44 4.58 2.04
C THR A 108 -35.51 5.66 2.10
N HIS A 109 -35.18 6.94 1.91
CA HIS A 109 -36.19 8.01 1.97
C HIS A 109 -37.01 8.19 0.66
N GLY A 110 -36.78 7.35 -0.36
CA GLY A 110 -37.39 7.49 -1.70
C GLY A 110 -38.45 6.45 -2.09
N LEU A 111 -38.79 5.46 -1.26
CA LEU A 111 -39.91 4.55 -1.55
C LEU A 111 -41.15 5.00 -0.78
N GLY A 112 -42.17 5.36 -1.55
CA GLY A 112 -43.39 6.03 -1.11
C GLY A 112 -44.04 5.41 0.13
N HIS A 113 -44.38 6.31 1.06
CA HIS A 113 -45.62 6.37 1.82
C HIS A 113 -46.50 5.09 1.74
N LEU A 114 -46.22 4.10 2.59
CA LEU A 114 -47.25 3.13 2.98
C LEU A 114 -48.23 3.85 3.94
N PRO A 115 -49.56 3.70 3.78
CA PRO A 115 -50.52 4.40 4.61
C PRO A 115 -50.37 3.95 6.06
N ARG A 116 -50.22 4.96 6.93
CA ARG A 116 -50.31 4.87 8.39
C ARG A 116 -51.32 3.80 8.82
N ARG A 117 -50.85 2.79 9.55
CA ARG A 117 -51.71 2.04 10.45
C ARG A 117 -51.07 1.97 11.83
N GLY A 118 -51.78 2.53 12.80
CA GLY A 118 -51.60 2.31 14.23
C GLY A 118 -50.54 3.20 14.89
N GLN A 119 -50.99 4.27 15.54
CA GLN A 119 -50.21 4.94 16.59
C GLN A 119 -49.73 3.91 17.62
N GLN A 120 -48.42 3.80 17.81
CA GLN A 120 -47.83 3.39 19.08
C GLN A 120 -46.70 4.34 19.46
N LYS A 121 -46.63 4.58 20.76
CA LYS A 121 -46.11 5.77 21.42
C LYS A 121 -44.60 5.96 21.29
N ALA A 122 -44.19 7.22 21.43
CA ALA A 122 -42.81 7.67 21.49
C ALA A 122 -41.97 6.85 22.48
N GLY A 123 -41.01 6.10 21.95
CA GLY A 123 -39.87 5.56 22.69
C GLY A 123 -38.61 6.17 22.11
N THR A 124 -37.97 7.06 22.87
CA THR A 124 -36.64 7.60 22.61
C THR A 124 -35.62 6.46 22.54
N ALA A 125 -35.25 6.03 21.34
CA ALA A 125 -34.12 5.15 21.11
C ALA A 125 -33.36 5.62 19.86
N LYS A 126 -32.46 6.59 20.08
CA LYS A 126 -31.51 7.12 19.08
C LYS A 126 -30.44 6.09 18.71
N HIS A 127 -30.79 4.88 18.27
CA HIS A 127 -29.81 3.92 17.74
C HIS A 127 -30.49 2.96 16.76
N GLN A 128 -30.95 3.46 15.62
CA GLN A 128 -31.28 2.59 14.49
C GLN A 128 -30.16 2.74 13.45
N GLY A 129 -29.44 1.64 13.19
CA GLY A 129 -28.56 1.50 12.02
C GLY A 129 -27.05 1.41 12.26
N LEU A 130 -26.57 1.47 13.50
CA LEU A 130 -25.14 1.22 13.76
C LEU A 130 -24.89 -0.28 13.93
N PRO A 131 -23.83 -0.84 13.30
CA PRO A 131 -23.42 -2.21 13.58
C PRO A 131 -23.07 -2.36 15.07
N PRO A 132 -23.39 -3.51 15.69
CA PRO A 132 -23.19 -3.70 17.13
C PRO A 132 -21.72 -3.49 17.50
N ARG A 133 -21.44 -2.46 18.31
CA ARG A 133 -20.10 -2.23 18.85
C ARG A 133 -19.77 -3.30 19.90
N PRO A 134 -18.54 -3.87 19.91
CA PRO A 134 -18.08 -4.70 21.02
C PRO A 134 -18.09 -3.89 22.32
N LYS A 135 -18.58 -4.49 23.42
CA LYS A 135 -18.56 -3.87 24.74
C LYS A 135 -17.13 -3.75 25.26
N PRO A 136 -16.74 -2.64 25.91
CA PRO A 136 -15.43 -2.53 26.55
C PRO A 136 -15.34 -3.54 27.70
N ARG A 137 -14.27 -4.35 27.68
CA ARG A 137 -13.94 -5.31 28.73
C ARG A 137 -13.52 -4.54 29.98
N THR A 138 -14.33 -4.56 31.02
CA THR A 138 -13.92 -4.13 32.36
C THR A 138 -12.78 -5.03 32.84
N ALA A 139 -11.61 -4.43 33.08
CA ALA A 139 -10.52 -5.08 33.78
C ALA A 139 -10.96 -5.31 35.24
N ARG A 140 -10.78 -6.53 35.73
CA ARG A 140 -10.71 -6.85 37.17
C ARG A 140 -9.25 -6.93 37.55
#